data_AF-T1G4Z1-F1
#
_entry.id   AF-T1G4Z1-F1
#
_cell.length_a   1.000
_cell.length_b   1.000
_cell.length_c   1.000
_cell.angle_alpha   90.00
_cell.angle_beta   90.00
_cell.angle_gamma   90.00
#
_symmetry.space_group_name_H-M   'P 1'
#
loop_
_entity.id
_entity.type
_entity.pdbx_description
1 polymer ?
#
loop_
_entity_poly.entity_id
_entity_poly.type
_entity_poly.pdbx_seq_one_letter_code
_entity_poly.pdbx_strand_id
1 'polypeptide(L)'
;ITVCYKEPYKVVESGYAGFTFPIEIHLRNDGYPKSIRFEYTLFLGVKDWVEYDRTELVLFENPSVRFYEKLLKATTVSIWLSMPGYILFKFI
;
A
#
# COMPACT_ATOMS: atom_id res chain seq x y z
N ILE A 1 -15.55 4.99 -8.52
CA ILE A 1 -14.08 4.82 -8.45
C ILE A 1 -13.54 6.10 -7.83
N THR A 2 -12.95 6.02 -6.64
CA THR A 2 -12.36 7.17 -5.96
C THR A 2 -10.85 7.12 -6.15
N VAL A 3 -10.25 8.22 -6.59
CA VAL A 3 -8.81 8.29 -6.87
C VAL A 3 -8.18 9.37 -5.99
N CYS A 4 -7.16 8.99 -5.24
CA CYS A 4 -6.40 9.89 -4.37
C CYS A 4 -5.01 10.12 -4.97
N TYR A 5 -4.75 11.35 -5.44
CA TYR A 5 -3.46 11.72 -6.06
C TYR A 5 -2.47 12.41 -5.11
N LYS A 6 -2.94 12.81 -3.92
CA LYS A 6 -2.14 13.47 -2.89
C LYS A 6 -2.51 12.95 -1.51
N GLU A 7 -1.58 13.09 -0.57
CA GLU A 7 -1.78 12.77 0.83
C GLU A 7 -2.81 13.70 1.50
N PRO A 8 -3.57 13.22 2.50
CA PRO A 8 -3.67 11.82 2.92
C PRO A 8 -4.46 10.97 1.91
N TYR A 9 -3.95 9.76 1.59
CA TYR A 9 -4.63 8.81 0.71
C TYR A 9 -5.76 8.10 1.48
N LYS A 10 -6.86 8.83 1.72
CA LYS A 10 -7.99 8.38 2.53
C LYS A 10 -9.30 8.53 1.78
N VAL A 11 -10.20 7.57 2.00
CA VAL A 11 -11.60 7.65 1.60
C VAL A 11 -12.44 7.55 2.88
N VAL A 12 -13.45 8.41 3.01
CA VAL A 12 -14.39 8.41 4.13
C VAL A 12 -15.79 8.30 3.53
N GLU A 13 -16.50 7.25 3.91
CA GLU A 13 -17.83 6.95 3.38
C GLU A 13 -18.74 6.45 4.51
N SER A 14 -20.05 6.47 4.26
CA SER A 14 -21.06 5.90 5.15
C SER A 14 -21.78 4.75 4.43
N GLY A 15 -22.09 3.68 5.16
CA GLY A 15 -22.67 2.47 4.57
C GLY A 15 -23.29 1.55 5.63
N TYR A 16 -24.00 0.52 5.17
CA TYR A 16 -24.77 -0.38 6.04
C TYR A 16 -24.23 -1.82 6.09
N ALA A 17 -23.31 -2.18 5.18
CA ALA A 17 -22.69 -3.50 5.14
C ALA A 17 -21.18 -3.40 4.87
N GLY A 18 -20.44 -4.38 5.40
CA GLY A 18 -19.05 -4.59 5.03
C GLY A 18 -18.92 -5.20 3.63
N PHE A 19 -17.78 -4.98 2.98
CA PHE A 19 -17.50 -5.48 1.64
C PHE A 19 -16.00 -5.59 1.38
N THR A 20 -15.60 -6.36 0.37
CA THR A 20 -14.22 -6.40 -0.11
C THR A 20 -13.97 -5.21 -1.03
N PHE A 21 -13.04 -4.36 -0.61
CA PHE A 21 -12.65 -3.15 -1.30
C PHE A 21 -11.28 -3.35 -1.98
N PRO A 22 -11.22 -3.34 -3.32
CA PRO A 22 -9.94 -3.39 -4.03
C PRO A 22 -9.24 -2.03 -3.96
N ILE A 23 -8.03 -2.02 -3.41
CA ILE A 23 -7.15 -0.85 -3.33
C ILE A 23 -6.02 -1.05 -4.32
N GLU A 24 -5.90 -0.17 -5.31
CA GLU A 24 -4.80 -0.18 -6.27
C GLU A 24 -3.86 1.00 -6.02
N ILE A 25 -2.61 0.69 -5.69
CA ILE A 25 -1.55 1.67 -5.44
C ILE A 25 -0.71 1.79 -6.71
N HIS A 26 -0.74 2.96 -7.34
CA HIS A 26 0.11 3.26 -8.49
C HIS A 26 1.49 3.77 -8.04
N LEU A 27 2.53 3.08 -8.50
CA LEU A 27 3.91 3.37 -8.17
C LEU A 27 4.51 4.32 -9.20
N ARG A 28 5.34 5.26 -8.74
CA ARG A 28 6.24 6.04 -9.62
C ARG A 28 7.47 5.21 -10.00
N ASN A 29 7.24 3.97 -10.43
CA ASN A 29 8.25 3.04 -10.88
C ASN A 29 8.45 3.18 -12.39
N ASP A 30 9.70 3.25 -12.84
CA ASP A 30 10.03 3.32 -14.26
C ASP A 30 9.92 1.92 -14.92
N GLY A 31 10.11 0.85 -14.15
CA GLY A 31 9.95 -0.55 -14.56
C GLY A 31 8.61 -1.17 -14.15
N TYR A 32 8.62 -2.50 -13.95
CA TYR A 32 7.50 -3.26 -13.40
C TYR A 32 7.74 -3.61 -11.92
N PRO A 33 6.69 -3.75 -11.10
CA PRO A 33 5.28 -3.46 -11.39
C PRO A 33 4.97 -1.94 -11.39
N LYS A 34 3.94 -1.53 -12.14
CA LYS A 34 3.43 -0.14 -12.19
C LYS A 34 2.38 0.15 -11.13
N SER A 35 1.64 -0.87 -10.72
CA SER A 35 0.69 -0.81 -9.62
C SER A 35 0.68 -2.09 -8.82
N ILE A 36 0.21 -2.01 -7.58
CA ILE A 36 0.01 -3.14 -6.68
C ILE A 36 -1.43 -3.09 -6.21
N ARG A 37 -2.12 -4.22 -6.25
CA ARG A 37 -3.51 -4.34 -5.83
C ARG A 37 -3.60 -5.11 -4.51
N PHE A 38 -4.36 -4.56 -3.57
CA PHE A 38 -4.71 -5.18 -2.31
C PHE A 38 -6.23 -5.37 -2.25
N GLU A 39 -6.67 -6.55 -1.82
CA GLU A 39 -8.08 -6.76 -1.48
C GLU A 39 -8.23 -6.49 0.02
N TYR A 40 -8.92 -5.41 0.37
CA TYR A 40 -9.15 -4.99 1.75
C TYR A 40 -10.58 -5.27 2.15
N THR A 41 -10.80 -6.19 3.09
CA THR A 41 -12.16 -6.46 3.59
C THR A 41 -12.52 -5.44 4.66
N LEU A 42 -13.46 -4.56 4.33
CA LEU A 42 -14.02 -3.58 5.25
C LEU A 42 -15.14 -4.25 6.06
N PHE A 43 -14.97 -4.34 7.37
CA PHE A 43 -15.98 -4.84 8.30
C PHE A 43 -16.66 -3.66 9.01
N LEU A 44 -17.98 -3.73 9.14
CA LEU A 44 -18.74 -2.81 9.98
C LEU A 44 -18.97 -3.46 11.35
N GLY A 45 -18.65 -2.72 12.41
CA GLY A 45 -18.97 -3.14 13.77
C GLY A 45 -20.47 -3.15 14.00
N VAL A 46 -20.97 -4.21 14.64
CA VAL A 46 -22.41 -4.37 14.93
C VAL A 46 -22.83 -3.51 16.14
N LYS A 47 -21.90 -3.19 17.04
CA LYS A 47 -22.16 -2.40 18.26
C LYS A 47 -21.13 -1.32 18.52
N ASP A 48 -19.86 -1.58 18.23
CA ASP A 48 -18.74 -0.69 18.54
C ASP A 48 -18.03 -0.20 17.28
N TRP A 49 -17.31 0.91 17.41
CA TRP A 49 -16.37 1.38 16.39
C TRP A 49 -15.27 0.34 16.15
N VAL A 50 -15.00 0.03 14.88
CA VAL A 50 -13.93 -0.90 14.49
C VAL A 50 -12.75 -0.11 13.97
N GLU A 51 -11.59 -0.31 14.59
CA GLU A 51 -10.31 0.16 14.09
C GLU A 51 -9.50 -1.04 13.62
N TYR A 52 -9.13 -1.06 12.33
CA TYR A 52 -8.35 -2.13 11.72
C TYR A 52 -7.18 -1.55 10.95
N ASP A 53 -5.98 -1.76 11.47
CA ASP A 53 -4.72 -1.42 10.83
C ASP A 53 -4.09 -2.68 10.20
N ARG A 54 -3.59 -2.53 8.97
CA ARG A 54 -2.97 -3.61 8.20
C ARG A 54 -1.69 -3.10 7.56
N THR A 55 -0.58 -3.70 7.96
CA THR A 55 0.72 -3.51 7.32
C THR A 55 0.94 -4.56 6.24
N GLU A 56 1.42 -4.12 5.07
CA GLU A 56 1.77 -5.00 3.95
C GLU A 56 3.29 -5.03 3.71
N LEU A 57 3.79 -6.22 3.41
CA LEU A 57 5.16 -6.43 2.94
C LEU A 57 5.14 -6.61 1.42
N VAL A 58 5.94 -5.81 0.73
CA VAL A 58 6.07 -5.87 -0.72
C VAL A 58 7.52 -6.16 -1.09
N LEU A 59 7.69 -7.18 -1.93
CA LEU A 59 8.96 -7.52 -2.53
C LEU A 59 9.10 -6.80 -3.88
N PHE A 60 10.18 -6.06 -4.04
CA PHE A 60 10.61 -5.58 -5.35
C PHE A 60 11.85 -6.36 -5.79
N GLU A 61 11.73 -7.10 -6.88
CA GLU A 61 12.83 -7.83 -7.50
C GLU A 61 13.58 -6.88 -8.44
N ASN A 62 14.90 -6.76 -8.24
CA ASN A 62 15.79 -5.93 -9.05
C ASN A 62 15.21 -4.52 -9.40
N PRO A 63 14.83 -3.70 -8.39
CA PRO A 63 14.28 -2.38 -8.65
C PRO A 63 15.28 -1.51 -9.41
N SER A 64 14.79 -0.64 -10.30
CA SER A 64 15.67 0.33 -10.95
C SER A 64 16.28 1.27 -9.91
N VAL A 65 17.52 1.74 -10.14
CA VAL A 65 18.23 2.63 -9.21
C VAL A 65 17.37 3.85 -8.85
N ARG A 66 16.69 4.45 -9.84
CA ARG A 66 15.79 5.58 -9.63
C ARG A 66 14.59 5.24 -8.75
N PHE A 67 14.00 4.06 -8.91
CA PHE A 67 12.87 3.63 -8.10
C PHE A 67 13.31 3.29 -6.68
N TYR A 68 14.45 2.61 -6.54
CA TYR A 68 15.08 2.33 -5.26
C TYR A 68 15.35 3.62 -4.46
N GLU A 69 15.93 4.65 -5.09
CA GLU A 69 16.14 5.95 -4.45
C GLU A 69 14.83 6.63 -4.01
N LYS A 70 13.74 6.49 -4.79
CA LYS A 70 12.41 7.01 -4.39
C LYS A 70 11.88 6.28 -3.16
N LEU A 71 12.07 4.96 -3.07
CA LEU A 71 11.65 4.16 -1.92
C LEU A 71 12.46 4.53 -0.67
N LEU A 72 13.78 4.72 -0.79
CA LEU A 72 14.63 5.15 0.33
C LEU A 72 14.28 6.54 0.87
N LYS A 73 13.81 7.44 -0.01
CA LYS A 73 13.38 8.80 0.38
C LYS A 73 11.98 8.81 0.99
N ALA A 74 11.20 7.76 0.84
CA ALA A 74 9.87 7.69 1.42
C ALA A 74 9.98 7.41 2.92
N THR A 75 9.50 8.35 3.75
CA THR A 75 9.53 8.23 5.22
C THR A 75 8.63 7.12 5.76
N THR A 76 7.66 6.68 4.97
CA THR A 76 6.65 5.66 5.30
C THR A 76 7.13 4.23 4.98
N VAL A 77 8.31 4.09 4.38
CA VAL A 77 8.83 2.80 3.90
C VAL A 77 10.05 2.42 4.72
N SER A 78 10.03 1.22 5.31
CA SER A 78 11.20 0.64 5.99
C SER A 78 11.75 -0.54 5.20
N ILE A 79 13.08 -0.61 5.09
CA ILE A 79 13.76 -1.77 4.52
C ILE A 79 13.76 -2.86 5.59
N TRP A 80 13.15 -4.00 5.29
CA TRP A 80 13.11 -5.11 6.23
C TRP A 80 14.31 -6.05 6.03
N LEU A 81 14.61 -6.41 4.78
CA LEU A 81 15.77 -7.22 4.40
C LEU A 81 16.28 -6.82 3.01
N SER A 82 17.60 -6.79 2.85
CA SER A 82 18.29 -6.60 1.57
C SER A 82 19.08 -7.87 1.25
N MET A 83 18.67 -8.59 0.22
CA MET A 83 19.38 -9.75 -0.32
C MET A 83 19.91 -9.44 -1.74
N PRO A 84 20.94 -10.14 -2.24
CA PRO A 84 21.42 -9.93 -3.60
C PRO A 84 20.27 -10.08 -4.61
N GLY A 85 19.91 -8.99 -5.29
CA GLY A 85 18.83 -8.94 -6.29
C GLY A 85 17.41 -8.68 -5.76
N TYR A 86 17.20 -8.59 -4.44
CA TYR A 86 15.87 -8.50 -3.83
C TYR A 86 15.86 -7.55 -2.65
N ILE A 87 14.84 -6.69 -2.58
CA ILE A 87 14.66 -5.81 -1.43
C ILE A 87 13.22 -5.90 -0.94
N LEU A 88 13.08 -6.24 0.34
CA LEU A 88 11.79 -6.32 1.03
C LEU A 88 11.51 -4.99 1.72
N PHE A 89 10.35 -4.42 1.39
CA PHE A 89 9.89 -3.18 1.97
C PHE A 89 8.62 -3.42 2.79
N LYS A 90 8.58 -2.79 3.97
CA LYS A 90 7.40 -2.73 4.83
C LYS A 90 6.81 -1.33 4.75
N PHE A 91 5.55 -1.26 4.31
CA PHE A 91 4.77 -0.02 4.29
C PHE A 91 4.10 0.14 5.65
N ILE A 92 4.49 1.19 6.40
CA ILE A 92 4.02 1.47 7.77
C ILE A 92 2.84 2.45 7.73
#